data_AF-A0A7S2R0N0-F1
#
_entry.id   AF-A0A7S2R0N0-F1
#
_cell.length_a   1.000
_cell.length_b   1.000
_cell.length_c   1.000
_cell.angle_alpha   90.00
_cell.angle_beta   90.00
_cell.angle_gamma   90.00
#
_symmetry.space_group_name_H-M   'P 1'
#
loop_
_entity.id
_entity.type
_entity.pdbx_description
1 polymer ?
#
loop_
_entity_poly.entity_id
_entity_poly.type
_entity_poly.pdbx_seq_one_letter_code
_entity_poly.pdbx_strand_id
1 'polypeptide(L)'
;HNRRNPARERARPAPLPAAGNNNNPNQLPRFILNLPHWIKPSSTRQWRTVLFTLTVTVLISIAIFAVFLSSSFDSSTSSQQQQESSSSSLIGKSTNKNEKQEYPMSFEQQQKPINILPLSIDEFYSDFDEPFDSVTQIPVLFQIRRSVDSTMVMEHLGGCVGWLQASNVGRNYVTGTLQALHTKYGDYVNVDLSKKEGIQHAHDLYLLYQPPSKLHVNALATPLIYDVADKILDRSMNRGKLFMMFPDPAEYIYSIYSYLISGVWMNKVKSVTNHNQYADLSFQDYISDQTRPEFNIIARSLVGKDSKAE
;
A
#
# COMPACT_ATOMS: atom_id res chain seq x y z
N HIS A 1 54.21 -44.57 -6.23
CA HIS A 1 53.93 -43.13 -6.29
C HIS A 1 52.53 -42.84 -5.78
N ASN A 2 52.40 -42.41 -4.52
CA ASN A 2 51.13 -41.99 -3.92
C ASN A 2 51.26 -40.52 -3.51
N ARG A 3 50.59 -39.60 -4.22
CA ARG A 3 50.46 -38.19 -3.82
C ARG A 3 49.24 -38.08 -2.89
N ARG A 4 49.48 -37.78 -1.61
CA ARG A 4 48.45 -37.35 -0.66
C ARG A 4 48.28 -35.82 -0.78
N ASN A 5 47.06 -35.37 -1.03
CA ASN A 5 46.68 -33.96 -0.87
C ASN A 5 46.47 -33.66 0.63
N PRO A 6 47.02 -32.55 1.16
CA PRO A 6 46.69 -32.11 2.51
C PRO A 6 45.29 -31.48 2.53
N ALA A 7 44.47 -31.95 3.46
CA ALA A 7 43.14 -31.44 3.72
C ALA A 7 43.22 -29.98 4.20
N ARG A 8 42.42 -29.12 3.57
CA ARG A 8 42.27 -27.71 3.88
C ARG A 8 41.39 -27.59 5.14
N GLU A 9 42.04 -27.35 6.27
CA GLU A 9 41.41 -27.11 7.56
C GLU A 9 40.58 -25.81 7.49
N ARG A 10 39.25 -25.95 7.38
CA ARG A 10 38.32 -24.82 7.41
C ARG A 10 38.20 -24.35 8.86
N ALA A 11 38.66 -23.14 9.12
CA ALA A 11 38.45 -22.42 10.37
C ALA A 11 36.96 -22.46 10.75
N ARG A 12 36.66 -22.93 11.96
CA ARG A 12 35.32 -22.86 12.53
C ARG A 12 34.96 -21.38 12.72
N PRO A 13 33.77 -20.92 12.29
CA PRO A 13 33.31 -19.58 12.61
C PRO A 13 33.19 -19.42 14.13
N ALA A 14 33.58 -18.24 14.62
CA ALA A 14 33.47 -17.88 16.02
C ALA A 14 32.00 -18.00 16.48
N PRO A 15 31.74 -18.46 17.71
CA PRO A 15 30.39 -18.51 18.25
C PRO A 15 29.80 -17.09 18.29
N LEU A 16 28.59 -16.93 17.72
CA LEU A 16 27.82 -15.70 17.80
C LEU A 16 27.60 -15.33 19.28
N PRO A 17 27.65 -14.05 19.64
CA PRO A 17 27.37 -13.61 21.00
C PRO A 17 25.97 -14.08 21.40
N ALA A 18 25.87 -14.71 22.56
CA ALA A 18 24.61 -15.19 23.12
C ALA A 18 23.59 -14.04 23.13
N ALA A 19 22.45 -14.26 22.45
CA ALA A 19 21.33 -13.34 22.49
C ALA A 19 20.96 -13.08 23.95
N GLY A 20 21.11 -11.83 24.37
CA GLY A 20 20.81 -11.40 25.73
C GLY A 20 19.38 -11.79 26.09
N ASN A 21 19.26 -12.64 27.11
CA ASN A 21 18.02 -13.20 27.62
C ASN A 21 17.22 -12.10 28.36
N ASN A 22 16.65 -11.15 27.62
CA ASN A 22 15.77 -10.11 28.16
C ASN A 22 14.35 -10.67 28.28
N ASN A 23 14.14 -11.49 29.30
CA ASN A 23 12.83 -12.04 29.69
C ASN A 23 12.00 -11.01 30.46
N ASN A 24 11.79 -9.82 29.89
CA ASN A 24 10.80 -8.90 30.44
C ASN A 24 9.47 -9.12 29.71
N PRO A 25 8.48 -9.80 30.32
CA PRO A 25 7.19 -10.11 29.69
C PRO A 25 6.36 -8.86 29.35
N ASN A 26 6.81 -7.67 29.77
CA ASN A 26 6.18 -6.39 29.44
C ASN A 26 6.81 -5.69 28.22
N GLN A 27 7.80 -6.30 27.57
CA GLN A 27 8.48 -5.67 26.44
C GLN A 27 7.68 -5.89 25.15
N LEU A 28 6.80 -4.95 24.84
CA LEU A 28 6.00 -4.91 23.60
C LEU A 28 6.89 -5.10 22.35
N PRO A 29 6.35 -5.69 21.26
CA PRO A 29 7.05 -5.74 19.99
C PRO A 29 7.45 -4.33 19.56
N ARG A 30 8.76 -4.07 19.48
CA ARG A 30 9.27 -2.79 18.98
C ARG A 30 9.26 -2.83 17.46
N PHE A 31 8.44 -1.98 16.88
CA PHE A 31 8.48 -1.71 15.45
C PHE A 31 9.71 -0.85 15.16
N ILE A 32 10.73 -1.40 14.51
CA ILE A 32 11.89 -0.64 14.06
C ILE A 32 11.62 -0.22 12.62
N LEU A 33 11.16 1.02 12.45
CA LEU A 33 11.04 1.64 11.13
C LEU A 33 12.43 2.17 10.74
N ASN A 34 13.19 1.40 9.96
CA ASN A 34 14.38 1.90 9.30
C ASN A 34 13.94 2.84 8.18
N LEU A 35 13.86 4.13 8.48
CA LEU A 35 13.61 5.14 7.47
C LEU A 35 14.86 5.31 6.59
N PRO A 36 14.69 5.46 5.27
CA PRO A 36 15.78 5.78 4.38
C PRO A 36 16.61 6.94 4.89
N HIS A 37 17.93 6.88 4.67
CA HIS A 37 18.87 7.89 5.13
C HIS A 37 18.54 9.31 4.63
N TRP A 38 17.78 9.45 3.54
CA TRP A 38 17.29 10.72 3.00
C TRP A 38 16.01 11.26 3.67
N ILE A 39 15.25 10.42 4.40
CA ILE A 39 14.09 10.82 5.23
C ILE A 39 14.52 11.18 6.65
N LYS A 40 15.70 10.72 7.10
CA LYS A 40 16.28 11.21 8.36
C LYS A 40 16.38 12.73 8.25
N PRO A 41 15.86 13.51 9.22
CA PRO A 41 15.95 14.96 9.18
C PRO A 41 17.43 15.32 9.12
N SER A 42 17.91 15.64 7.92
CA SER A 42 19.24 16.15 7.74
C SER A 42 19.30 17.40 8.61
N SER A 43 20.34 17.46 9.44
CA SER A 43 20.45 18.42 10.54
C SER A 43 19.85 19.77 10.15
N THR A 44 19.06 20.38 11.04
CA THR A 44 18.36 21.66 10.87
C THR A 44 19.21 22.78 10.22
N ARG A 45 20.54 22.63 10.22
CA ARG A 45 21.51 23.41 9.46
C ARG A 45 21.35 23.36 7.93
N GLN A 46 21.11 22.21 7.32
CA GLN A 46 21.01 22.08 5.85
C GLN A 46 19.74 22.72 5.30
N TRP A 47 18.60 22.52 5.98
CA TRP A 47 17.35 23.17 5.60
C TRP A 47 17.42 24.69 5.66
N ARG A 48 18.14 25.25 6.62
CA ARG A 48 18.39 26.70 6.70
C ARG A 48 19.19 27.21 5.50
N THR A 49 20.20 26.48 5.06
CA THR A 49 20.99 26.85 3.88
C THR A 49 20.14 26.80 2.61
N VAL A 50 19.33 25.75 2.43
CA VAL A 50 18.45 25.60 1.25
C VAL A 50 17.39 26.71 1.21
N LEU A 51 16.74 26.99 2.35
CA LEU A 51 15.72 28.03 2.45
C LEU A 51 16.33 29.43 2.21
N PHE A 52 17.55 29.66 2.70
CA PHE A 52 18.28 30.91 2.44
C PHE A 52 18.65 31.06 0.95
N THR A 53 19.12 29.99 0.30
CA THR A 53 19.43 30.05 -1.14
C THR A 53 18.20 30.29 -2.00
N LEU A 54 17.06 29.67 -1.67
CA LEU A 54 15.79 29.85 -2.38
C LEU A 54 15.23 31.27 -2.22
N THR A 55 15.30 31.83 -1.01
CA THR A 55 14.82 33.19 -0.77
C THR A 55 15.68 34.23 -1.50
N VAL A 56 17.00 34.05 -1.53
CA VAL A 56 17.91 34.92 -2.28
C VAL A 56 17.66 34.83 -3.79
N THR A 57 17.48 33.64 -4.36
CA THR A 57 17.21 33.51 -5.82
C THR A 57 15.86 34.09 -6.22
N VAL A 58 14.82 33.96 -5.39
CA VAL A 58 13.52 34.58 -5.64
C VAL A 58 13.64 36.12 -5.61
N LEU A 59 14.34 36.69 -4.63
CA LEU A 59 14.54 38.14 -4.54
C LEU A 59 15.33 38.69 -5.74
N ILE A 60 16.37 37.99 -6.19
CA ILE A 60 17.12 38.36 -7.40
C ILE A 60 16.22 38.31 -8.64
N SER A 61 15.38 37.29 -8.75
CA SER A 61 14.45 37.15 -9.89
C SER A 61 13.41 38.27 -9.93
N ILE A 62 12.87 38.67 -8.78
CA ILE A 62 11.95 39.81 -8.67
C ILE A 62 12.63 41.11 -9.06
N ALA A 63 13.88 41.33 -8.62
CA ALA A 63 14.64 42.52 -8.98
C ALA A 63 14.91 42.61 -10.49
N ILE A 64 15.30 41.49 -11.13
CA ILE A 64 15.51 41.42 -12.58
C ILE A 64 14.19 41.70 -13.33
N PHE A 65 13.08 41.12 -12.88
CA PHE A 65 11.77 41.32 -13.48
C PHE A 65 11.29 42.77 -13.38
N ALA A 66 11.54 43.44 -12.24
CA ALA A 66 11.21 44.85 -12.06
C ALA A 66 11.98 45.78 -13.01
N VAL A 67 13.27 45.49 -13.26
CA VAL A 67 14.07 46.22 -14.26
C VAL A 67 13.51 46.01 -15.67
N PHE A 68 13.11 44.78 -16.01
CA PHE A 68 12.55 44.45 -17.32
C PHE A 68 11.20 45.16 -17.58
N LEU A 69 10.32 45.19 -16.58
CA LEU A 69 9.05 45.92 -16.65
C LEU A 69 9.25 47.43 -16.78
N SER A 70 10.26 47.98 -16.11
CA SER A 70 10.57 49.41 -16.19
C SER A 70 11.08 49.81 -17.59
N SER A 71 11.68 48.89 -18.34
CA SER A 71 12.16 49.12 -19.70
C SER A 71 11.11 48.93 -20.80
N SER A 72 9.92 48.43 -20.48
CA SER A 72 8.91 48.03 -21.48
C SER A 72 7.73 49.00 -21.62
N PHE A 73 7.77 50.17 -20.98
CA PHE A 73 6.61 51.09 -20.89
C PHE A 73 6.66 52.29 -21.84
N ASP A 74 7.30 52.16 -23.00
CA ASP A 74 7.21 53.14 -24.09
C ASP A 74 6.89 52.45 -25.42
N SER A 75 5.63 52.03 -25.60
CA SER A 75 5.03 51.91 -26.94
C SER A 75 3.50 51.69 -26.88
N SER A 76 2.79 52.80 -27.02
CA SER A 76 1.64 53.02 -27.94
C SER A 76 0.62 51.90 -28.24
N THR A 77 -0.61 52.15 -27.78
CA THR A 77 -1.85 52.33 -28.57
C THR A 77 -2.19 51.33 -29.70
N SER A 78 -3.29 50.58 -29.56
CA SER A 78 -4.58 50.81 -30.29
C SER A 78 -5.39 49.54 -30.59
N SER A 79 -6.71 49.73 -30.49
CA SER A 79 -7.82 49.09 -31.21
C SER A 79 -8.40 47.73 -30.77
N GLN A 80 -9.74 47.79 -30.67
CA GLN A 80 -10.76 46.83 -30.31
C GLN A 80 -11.15 45.92 -31.48
N GLN A 81 -11.79 44.77 -31.17
CA GLN A 81 -13.00 44.18 -31.79
C GLN A 81 -13.17 42.78 -31.16
N GLN A 82 -14.14 42.46 -30.29
CA GLN A 82 -15.60 42.41 -30.43
C GLN A 82 -16.07 41.49 -31.58
N GLN A 83 -16.43 40.24 -31.25
CA GLN A 83 -17.43 39.50 -32.02
C GLN A 83 -18.18 38.47 -31.15
N GLU A 84 -19.50 38.64 -31.14
CA GLU A 84 -20.53 37.84 -30.47
C GLU A 84 -20.89 36.57 -31.24
N SER A 85 -21.73 35.76 -30.57
CA SER A 85 -22.79 34.89 -31.12
C SER A 85 -22.30 33.51 -31.60
N SER A 86 -23.01 32.38 -31.44
CA SER A 86 -24.45 32.16 -31.30
C SER A 86 -24.77 30.84 -30.60
N SER A 87 -25.94 30.83 -29.97
CA SER A 87 -26.75 29.70 -29.52
C SER A 87 -27.27 28.80 -30.66
N SER A 88 -27.41 27.50 -30.42
CA SER A 88 -28.47 26.69 -31.07
C SER A 88 -28.86 25.46 -30.24
N SER A 89 -30.15 25.41 -29.92
CA SER A 89 -30.94 24.29 -29.39
C SER A 89 -30.94 23.05 -30.28
N LEU A 90 -31.10 21.86 -29.72
CA LEU A 90 -31.92 20.80 -30.34
C LEU A 90 -32.50 19.84 -29.28
N ILE A 91 -33.83 19.78 -29.32
CA ILE A 91 -34.74 18.94 -28.56
C ILE A 91 -34.74 17.54 -29.20
N GLY A 92 -34.51 16.50 -28.40
CA GLY A 92 -34.64 15.10 -28.82
C GLY A 92 -35.38 14.28 -27.76
N LYS A 93 -36.70 14.13 -27.94
CA LYS A 93 -37.49 13.10 -27.26
C LYS A 93 -37.12 11.73 -27.87
N SER A 94 -36.67 10.79 -27.05
CA SER A 94 -36.63 9.37 -27.40
C SER A 94 -37.30 8.54 -26.32
N THR A 95 -38.39 7.89 -26.71
CA THR A 95 -39.10 6.85 -25.97
C THR A 95 -38.58 5.47 -26.36
N ASN A 96 -38.60 4.56 -25.38
CA ASN A 96 -38.43 3.10 -25.46
C ASN A 96 -37.00 2.56 -25.67
N LYS A 97 -36.47 1.88 -24.64
CA LYS A 97 -36.52 0.41 -24.52
C LYS A 97 -35.83 -0.03 -23.23
N ASN A 98 -36.41 -1.04 -22.58
CA ASN A 98 -35.68 -1.92 -21.66
C ASN A 98 -34.58 -2.62 -22.46
N GLU A 99 -33.39 -2.03 -22.48
CA GLU A 99 -32.20 -2.64 -23.03
C GLU A 99 -31.25 -2.89 -21.86
N LYS A 100 -31.03 -4.17 -21.57
CA LYS A 100 -29.94 -4.59 -20.68
C LYS A 100 -28.67 -4.00 -21.28
N GLN A 101 -28.12 -3.01 -20.60
CA GLN A 101 -26.84 -2.40 -20.92
C GLN A 101 -25.75 -3.42 -20.59
N GLU A 102 -25.50 -4.31 -21.54
CA GLU A 102 -24.31 -5.14 -21.59
C GLU A 102 -23.17 -4.19 -22.00
N TYR A 103 -22.35 -3.78 -21.04
CA TYR A 103 -21.17 -2.97 -21.34
C TYR A 103 -20.22 -3.80 -22.20
N PRO A 104 -19.89 -3.39 -23.44
CA PRO A 104 -18.80 -4.01 -24.17
C PRO A 104 -17.49 -3.53 -23.52
N MET A 105 -17.03 -4.24 -22.50
CA MET A 105 -15.62 -4.18 -22.10
C MET A 105 -14.80 -5.01 -23.10
N SER A 106 -14.68 -4.52 -24.33
CA SER A 106 -13.59 -4.93 -25.22
C SER A 106 -12.53 -3.84 -25.18
N PHE A 107 -11.80 -3.79 -24.08
CA PHE A 107 -10.55 -3.07 -24.02
C PHE A 107 -9.46 -4.02 -24.52
N GLU A 108 -9.38 -4.22 -25.84
CA GLU A 108 -8.17 -4.75 -26.45
C GLU A 108 -7.11 -3.65 -26.42
N GLN A 109 -6.53 -3.43 -25.23
CA GLN A 109 -5.18 -2.92 -25.18
C GLN A 109 -4.30 -4.02 -25.76
N GLN A 110 -3.79 -3.80 -26.98
CA GLN A 110 -2.59 -4.49 -27.45
C GLN A 110 -1.48 -4.19 -26.45
N GLN A 111 -1.36 -5.04 -25.43
CA GLN A 111 -0.24 -5.05 -24.52
C GLN A 111 0.99 -5.42 -25.35
N LYS A 112 1.72 -4.38 -25.79
CA LYS A 112 3.11 -4.52 -26.17
C LYS A 112 3.78 -5.29 -25.02
N PRO A 113 4.45 -6.43 -25.27
CA PRO A 113 5.06 -7.19 -24.20
C PRO A 113 6.07 -6.28 -23.50
N ILE A 114 5.72 -5.85 -22.29
CA ILE A 114 6.63 -5.16 -21.40
C ILE A 114 7.55 -6.25 -20.87
N ASN A 115 8.61 -6.53 -21.63
CA ASN A 115 9.78 -7.23 -21.12
C ASN A 115 10.50 -6.29 -20.15
N ILE A 116 9.91 -6.09 -18.97
CA ILE A 116 10.58 -5.54 -17.80
C ILE A 116 10.34 -6.50 -16.64
N LEU A 117 11.09 -7.60 -16.63
CA LEU A 117 11.56 -8.19 -15.39
C LEU A 117 13.09 -8.37 -15.46
N PRO A 118 13.90 -7.30 -15.57
CA PRO A 118 15.24 -7.33 -15.06
C PRO A 118 15.20 -6.88 -13.60
N LEU A 119 15.97 -7.62 -12.78
CA LEU A 119 16.32 -7.37 -11.38
C LEU A 119 15.28 -7.90 -10.39
N SER A 120 15.73 -8.80 -9.52
CA SER A 120 14.90 -9.43 -8.51
C SER A 120 14.29 -8.36 -7.61
N ILE A 121 13.08 -8.62 -7.10
CA ILE A 121 12.39 -7.77 -6.12
C ILE A 121 13.32 -7.41 -4.93
N ASP A 122 14.34 -8.23 -4.67
CA ASP A 122 15.37 -8.05 -3.67
C ASP A 122 16.25 -6.79 -3.86
N GLU A 123 16.46 -6.30 -5.10
CA GLU A 123 17.39 -5.19 -5.38
C GLU A 123 16.76 -3.80 -5.31
N PHE A 124 15.44 -3.66 -5.51
CA PHE A 124 14.81 -2.34 -5.68
C PHE A 124 13.98 -1.85 -4.49
N TYR A 125 13.51 -2.74 -3.62
CA TYR A 125 12.44 -2.38 -2.68
C TYR A 125 12.86 -2.31 -1.22
N SER A 126 14.16 -2.25 -0.91
CA SER A 126 14.53 -2.24 0.49
C SER A 126 15.83 -1.54 0.88
N ASP A 127 15.71 -0.60 1.81
CA ASP A 127 16.71 -0.34 2.86
C ASP A 127 16.77 -1.54 3.84
N PHE A 128 16.91 -2.77 3.34
CA PHE A 128 17.18 -3.90 4.21
C PHE A 128 18.69 -3.99 4.42
N ASP A 129 19.13 -3.70 5.64
CA ASP A 129 20.50 -3.96 6.08
C ASP A 129 20.84 -5.47 6.05
N GLU A 130 19.81 -6.35 5.98
CA GLU A 130 19.93 -7.81 5.98
C GLU A 130 19.24 -8.46 4.76
N PRO A 131 19.89 -9.43 4.08
CA PRO A 131 19.29 -10.17 2.97
C PRO A 131 18.01 -10.90 3.41
N PHE A 132 17.10 -11.17 2.46
CA PHE A 132 15.89 -11.96 2.74
C PHE A 132 16.25 -13.44 2.93
N ASP A 133 15.80 -14.02 4.04
CA ASP A 133 15.92 -15.44 4.35
C ASP A 133 14.53 -16.09 4.31
N SER A 134 14.22 -16.76 3.20
CA SER A 134 12.93 -17.43 3.00
C SER A 134 12.64 -18.56 3.99
N VAL A 135 13.63 -18.99 4.79
CA VAL A 135 13.44 -20.04 5.81
C VAL A 135 12.86 -19.45 7.09
N THR A 136 13.33 -18.27 7.49
CA THR A 136 12.96 -17.64 8.77
C THR A 136 12.10 -16.39 8.60
N GLN A 137 11.92 -15.92 7.37
CA GLN A 137 11.23 -14.67 7.07
C GLN A 137 10.07 -14.87 6.10
N ILE A 138 8.97 -14.18 6.39
CA ILE A 138 7.78 -14.15 5.55
C ILE A 138 7.46 -12.69 5.16
N PRO A 139 7.16 -12.40 3.88
CA PRO A 139 6.63 -11.10 3.49
C PRO A 139 5.26 -10.85 4.15
N VAL A 140 5.12 -9.69 4.77
CA VAL A 140 3.89 -9.21 5.41
C VAL A 140 3.46 -7.93 4.73
N LEU A 141 2.36 -7.98 3.99
CA LEU A 141 1.79 -6.82 3.32
C LEU A 141 0.87 -6.08 4.27
N PHE A 142 1.24 -4.83 4.60
CA PHE A 142 0.35 -3.94 5.31
C PHE A 142 -0.75 -3.45 4.37
N GLN A 143 -1.95 -3.96 4.57
CA GLN A 143 -3.10 -3.52 3.79
C GLN A 143 -3.64 -2.22 4.38
N ILE A 144 -3.26 -1.09 3.79
CA ILE A 144 -4.02 0.14 3.97
C ILE A 144 -5.19 0.06 2.99
N ARG A 145 -6.41 0.23 3.51
CA ARG A 145 -7.63 0.11 2.69
C ARG A 145 -7.51 1.00 1.46
N ARG A 146 -7.69 0.43 0.27
CA ARG A 146 -7.68 1.12 -1.04
C ARG A 146 -6.34 1.72 -1.47
N SER A 147 -5.25 1.50 -0.72
CA SER A 147 -3.88 1.76 -1.21
C SER A 147 -3.35 0.57 -2.01
N VAL A 148 -3.53 -0.60 -1.43
CA VAL A 148 -3.20 -1.91 -1.96
C VAL A 148 -4.52 -2.64 -1.93
N ASP A 149 -5.25 -2.59 -3.04
CA ASP A 149 -6.48 -3.36 -3.12
C ASP A 149 -6.14 -4.85 -3.06
N SER A 150 -7.15 -5.62 -2.70
CA SER A 150 -7.24 -7.05 -2.94
C SER A 150 -6.63 -7.43 -4.29
N THR A 151 -6.83 -6.67 -5.36
CA THR A 151 -6.22 -6.90 -6.68
C THR A 151 -4.69 -7.11 -6.68
N MET A 152 -3.90 -6.32 -5.95
CA MET A 152 -2.44 -6.51 -5.96
C MET A 152 -2.04 -7.77 -5.18
N VAL A 153 -2.59 -7.93 -3.97
CA VAL A 153 -2.35 -9.12 -3.14
C VAL A 153 -2.86 -10.38 -3.86
N MET A 154 -4.02 -10.27 -4.49
CA MET A 154 -4.70 -11.40 -5.11
C MET A 154 -4.07 -11.73 -6.47
N GLU A 155 -4.09 -10.81 -7.42
CA GLU A 155 -3.72 -11.12 -8.80
C GLU A 155 -2.21 -11.24 -9.00
N HIS A 156 -1.41 -10.38 -8.35
CA HIS A 156 0.04 -10.40 -8.58
C HIS A 156 0.71 -11.48 -7.74
N LEU A 157 0.55 -11.45 -6.41
CA LEU A 157 1.23 -12.45 -5.57
C LEU A 157 0.64 -13.85 -5.75
N GLY A 158 -0.69 -13.95 -5.90
CA GLY A 158 -1.38 -15.24 -6.02
C GLY A 158 -1.36 -15.74 -7.45
N GLY A 159 -1.84 -14.93 -8.38
CA GLY A 159 -1.97 -15.30 -9.79
C GLY A 159 -0.65 -15.35 -10.55
N CYS A 160 0.22 -14.33 -10.42
CA CYS A 160 1.46 -14.25 -11.18
C CYS A 160 2.63 -15.00 -10.52
N VAL A 161 2.82 -14.82 -9.20
CA VAL A 161 3.95 -15.42 -8.49
C VAL A 161 3.63 -16.85 -8.00
N GLY A 162 2.36 -17.19 -7.80
CA GLY A 162 1.93 -18.52 -7.34
C GLY A 162 2.17 -18.74 -5.85
N TRP A 163 2.16 -17.69 -5.05
CA TRP A 163 2.34 -17.79 -3.59
C TRP A 163 1.04 -18.19 -2.89
N LEU A 164 1.16 -19.07 -1.87
CA LEU A 164 0.08 -19.37 -0.95
C LEU A 164 -0.02 -18.28 0.12
N GLN A 165 -1.15 -17.59 0.19
CA GLN A 165 -1.28 -16.39 1.01
C GLN A 165 -2.34 -16.51 2.09
N ALA A 166 -2.07 -15.92 3.26
CA ALA A 166 -3.09 -15.68 4.27
C ALA A 166 -3.56 -14.22 4.20
N SER A 167 -4.84 -13.99 3.91
CA SER A 167 -5.40 -12.65 3.72
C SER A 167 -6.88 -12.60 4.13
N ASN A 168 -7.57 -11.49 3.86
CA ASN A 168 -9.02 -11.36 4.08
C ASN A 168 -9.87 -12.19 3.12
N VAL A 169 -9.29 -12.77 2.07
CA VAL A 169 -10.01 -13.58 1.07
C VAL A 169 -10.47 -14.92 1.67
N GLY A 170 -9.67 -15.49 2.58
CA GLY A 170 -9.95 -16.77 3.24
C GLY A 170 -11.18 -16.75 4.15
N ARG A 171 -11.69 -15.55 4.50
CA ARG A 171 -12.85 -15.36 5.39
C ARG A 171 -14.13 -16.09 4.95
N ASN A 172 -14.29 -16.33 3.64
CA ASN A 172 -15.50 -16.98 3.12
C ASN A 172 -15.46 -18.51 3.26
N TYR A 173 -14.35 -19.06 3.76
CA TYR A 173 -14.05 -20.49 3.76
C TYR A 173 -13.52 -20.97 5.12
N VAL A 174 -13.72 -20.19 6.19
CA VAL A 174 -13.19 -20.50 7.52
C VAL A 174 -13.72 -21.87 7.97
N THR A 175 -12.80 -22.78 8.25
CA THR A 175 -13.10 -24.10 8.82
C THR A 175 -12.23 -24.34 10.07
N GLY A 176 -12.47 -25.45 10.77
CA GLY A 176 -11.66 -25.85 11.93
C GLY A 176 -10.27 -26.39 11.57
N THR A 177 -9.87 -26.40 10.29
CA THR A 177 -8.55 -26.87 9.85
C THR A 177 -7.98 -25.94 8.78
N LEU A 178 -6.65 -25.81 8.72
CA LEU A 178 -6.02 -25.05 7.64
C LEU A 178 -6.12 -25.81 6.32
N GLN A 179 -6.60 -25.11 5.30
CA GLN A 179 -6.77 -25.63 3.95
C GLN A 179 -6.26 -24.60 2.96
N ALA A 180 -5.55 -25.07 1.94
CA ALA A 180 -5.24 -24.27 0.76
C ALA A 180 -6.48 -24.23 -0.14
N LEU A 181 -6.79 -23.04 -0.62
CA LEU A 181 -7.92 -22.72 -1.48
C LEU A 181 -7.38 -22.23 -2.81
N HIS A 182 -7.67 -22.97 -3.87
CA HIS A 182 -7.33 -22.56 -5.23
C HIS A 182 -8.46 -21.72 -5.80
N THR A 183 -8.18 -20.46 -6.11
CA THR A 183 -9.14 -19.55 -6.74
C THR A 183 -8.63 -19.12 -8.11
N LYS A 184 -9.47 -18.48 -8.91
CA LYS A 184 -9.04 -17.87 -10.19
C LYS A 184 -8.01 -16.73 -10.02
N TYR A 185 -7.82 -16.25 -8.79
CA TYR A 185 -6.87 -15.21 -8.44
C TYR A 185 -5.68 -15.77 -7.63
N GLY A 186 -5.40 -17.07 -7.71
CA GLY A 186 -4.31 -17.72 -6.97
C GLY A 186 -4.74 -18.40 -5.67
N ASP A 187 -3.74 -18.69 -4.85
CA ASP A 187 -3.85 -19.63 -3.74
C ASP A 187 -3.92 -18.92 -2.38
N TYR A 188 -4.91 -19.32 -1.57
CA TYR A 188 -5.16 -18.72 -0.26
C TYR A 188 -5.27 -19.76 0.83
N VAL A 189 -4.99 -19.35 2.06
CA VAL A 189 -5.35 -20.11 3.25
C VAL A 189 -6.71 -19.62 3.75
N ASN A 190 -7.52 -20.55 4.24
CA ASN A 190 -8.86 -20.31 4.75
C ASN A 190 -8.92 -19.62 6.13
N VAL A 191 -8.17 -18.54 6.30
CA VAL A 191 -8.14 -17.69 7.50
C VAL A 191 -8.53 -16.25 7.13
N ASP A 192 -8.95 -15.44 8.09
CA ASP A 192 -9.24 -14.01 7.89
C ASP A 192 -8.26 -13.15 8.69
N LEU A 193 -7.17 -12.71 8.06
CA LEU A 193 -6.20 -11.83 8.73
C LEU A 193 -6.64 -10.36 8.80
N SER A 194 -7.88 -10.01 8.39
CA SER A 194 -8.41 -8.65 8.51
C SER A 194 -9.10 -8.33 9.84
N LYS A 195 -9.24 -9.32 10.72
CA LYS A 195 -9.92 -9.22 12.01
C LYS A 195 -9.14 -9.90 13.11
N LYS A 196 -9.29 -9.42 14.35
CA LYS A 196 -8.60 -9.99 15.52
C LYS A 196 -9.00 -11.46 15.74
N GLU A 197 -10.28 -11.80 15.56
CA GLU A 197 -10.76 -13.18 15.74
C GLU A 197 -10.17 -14.12 14.69
N GLY A 198 -10.01 -13.66 13.45
CA GLY A 198 -9.43 -14.47 12.39
C GLY A 198 -7.90 -14.62 12.50
N ILE A 199 -7.21 -13.63 13.07
CA ILE A 199 -5.79 -13.73 13.46
C ILE A 199 -5.63 -14.73 14.60
N GLN A 200 -6.50 -14.68 15.61
CA GLN A 200 -6.49 -15.64 16.71
C GLN A 200 -6.74 -17.07 16.17
N HIS A 201 -7.73 -17.24 15.29
CA HIS A 201 -7.99 -18.52 14.63
C HIS A 201 -6.78 -19.04 13.84
N ALA A 202 -6.09 -18.17 13.09
CA ALA A 202 -4.88 -18.53 12.36
C ALA A 202 -3.74 -18.97 13.30
N HIS A 203 -3.59 -18.28 14.43
CA HIS A 203 -2.64 -18.66 15.48
C HIS A 203 -2.97 -20.04 16.08
N ASP A 204 -4.23 -20.26 16.46
CA ASP A 204 -4.68 -21.52 17.08
C ASP A 204 -4.54 -22.73 16.15
N LEU A 205 -4.61 -22.46 14.85
CA LEU A 205 -4.36 -23.45 13.81
C LEU A 205 -2.89 -23.56 13.37
N TYR A 206 -1.98 -22.86 14.04
CA TYR A 206 -0.54 -22.94 13.79
C TYR A 206 -0.15 -22.55 12.36
N LEU A 207 -0.72 -21.47 11.82
CA LEU A 207 -0.55 -21.01 10.42
C LEU A 207 0.90 -21.04 9.92
N LEU A 208 1.85 -20.60 10.74
CA LEU A 208 3.28 -20.55 10.39
C LEU A 208 4.16 -21.55 11.17
N TYR A 209 3.59 -22.43 12.00
CA TYR A 209 4.39 -23.38 12.77
C TYR A 209 4.47 -24.72 12.06
N GLN A 210 5.68 -25.09 11.64
CA GLN A 210 6.01 -26.44 11.20
C GLN A 210 6.50 -27.27 12.39
N PRO A 211 6.05 -28.53 12.55
CA PRO A 211 4.68 -29.06 12.47
C PRO A 211 3.82 -28.53 13.65
N PRO A 212 2.46 -28.52 13.55
CA PRO A 212 1.63 -29.49 12.83
C PRO A 212 1.10 -29.08 11.45
N SER A 213 1.25 -27.83 11.00
CA SER A 213 0.71 -27.43 9.69
C SER A 213 1.65 -27.87 8.55
N LYS A 214 1.08 -28.52 7.52
CA LYS A 214 1.81 -28.90 6.28
C LYS A 214 1.76 -27.81 5.21
N LEU A 215 1.05 -26.72 5.46
CA LEU A 215 0.88 -25.64 4.50
C LEU A 215 2.05 -24.67 4.60
N HIS A 216 2.75 -24.47 3.49
CA HIS A 216 3.85 -23.53 3.40
C HIS A 216 3.31 -22.17 2.96
N VAL A 217 2.87 -21.36 3.92
CA VAL A 217 2.34 -20.02 3.65
C VAL A 217 3.50 -19.09 3.29
N ASN A 218 3.43 -18.47 2.11
CA ASN A 218 4.50 -17.65 1.55
C ASN A 218 4.33 -16.16 1.84
N ALA A 219 3.11 -15.69 2.10
CA ALA A 219 2.88 -14.28 2.40
C ALA A 219 1.67 -14.08 3.31
N LEU A 220 1.73 -13.03 4.13
CA LEU A 220 0.62 -12.54 4.93
C LEU A 220 0.15 -11.20 4.39
N ALA A 221 -1.15 -10.94 4.40
CA ALA A 221 -1.70 -9.64 4.10
C ALA A 221 -2.73 -9.25 5.16
N THR A 222 -2.49 -8.14 5.86
CA THR A 222 -3.30 -7.73 7.01
C THR A 222 -3.32 -6.21 7.18
N PRO A 223 -4.46 -5.61 7.60
CA PRO A 223 -4.53 -4.25 8.13
C PRO A 223 -4.18 -4.17 9.64
N LEU A 224 -3.95 -5.31 10.31
CA LEU A 224 -3.74 -5.44 11.75
C LEU A 224 -2.33 -5.99 12.05
N ILE A 225 -1.31 -5.24 11.63
CA ILE A 225 0.10 -5.69 11.76
C ILE A 225 0.45 -6.04 13.20
N TYR A 226 0.01 -5.25 14.19
CA TYR A 226 0.36 -5.47 15.58
C TYR A 226 -0.18 -6.80 16.10
N ASP A 227 -1.44 -7.11 15.80
CA ASP A 227 -2.05 -8.40 16.17
C ASP A 227 -1.36 -9.57 15.48
N VAL A 228 -1.01 -9.45 14.20
CA VAL A 228 -0.23 -10.48 13.47
C VAL A 228 1.18 -10.62 14.05
N ALA A 229 1.83 -9.52 14.40
CA ALA A 229 3.17 -9.52 14.97
C ALA A 229 3.23 -10.10 16.38
N ASP A 230 2.16 -9.94 17.17
CA ASP A 230 2.04 -10.50 18.52
C ASP A 230 1.68 -11.99 18.49
N LYS A 231 0.73 -12.37 17.63
CA LYS A 231 0.15 -13.73 17.63
C LYS A 231 0.82 -14.69 16.66
N ILE A 232 1.13 -14.25 15.45
CA ILE A 232 1.52 -15.17 14.37
C ILE A 232 3.03 -15.18 14.15
N LEU A 233 3.67 -14.01 14.23
CA LEU A 233 5.10 -13.86 14.04
C LEU A 233 5.85 -14.12 15.34
N ASP A 234 6.97 -14.83 15.25
CA ASP A 234 7.87 -15.06 16.38
C ASP A 234 9.25 -14.52 16.01
N ARG A 235 9.88 -13.80 16.94
CA ARG A 235 11.26 -13.30 16.80
C ARG A 235 12.25 -14.41 16.46
N SER A 236 12.00 -15.63 16.95
CA SER A 236 12.95 -16.74 16.83
C SER A 236 12.82 -17.54 15.53
N MET A 237 11.60 -17.73 15.00
CA MET A 237 11.36 -18.64 13.87
C MET A 237 10.64 -18.02 12.68
N ASN A 238 9.75 -17.04 12.90
CA ASN A 238 8.86 -16.52 11.87
C ASN A 238 8.88 -14.99 11.88
N ARG A 239 9.95 -14.39 11.36
CA ARG A 239 10.10 -12.93 11.26
C ARG A 239 9.29 -12.40 10.07
N GLY A 240 8.54 -11.32 10.26
CA GLY A 240 7.87 -10.64 9.16
C GLY A 240 8.79 -9.60 8.50
N LYS A 241 8.90 -9.60 7.18
CA LYS A 241 9.38 -8.44 6.42
C LYS A 241 8.18 -7.61 5.96
N LEU A 242 8.02 -6.41 6.51
CA LEU A 242 6.87 -5.58 6.21
C LEU A 242 7.03 -4.90 4.85
N PHE A 243 6.01 -5.05 4.00
CA PHE A 243 5.84 -4.34 2.75
C PHE A 243 4.63 -3.43 2.86
N MET A 244 4.78 -2.17 2.45
CA MET A 244 3.71 -1.20 2.44
C MET A 244 3.74 -0.47 1.11
N MET A 245 2.57 -0.13 0.57
CA MET A 245 2.48 0.79 -0.55
C MET A 245 1.55 1.93 -0.18
N PHE A 246 1.98 3.13 -0.53
CA PHE A 246 1.25 4.37 -0.33
C PHE A 246 0.96 4.97 -1.70
N PRO A 247 -0.32 5.15 -2.06
CA PRO A 247 -0.69 6.00 -3.18
C PRO A 247 -0.37 7.44 -2.84
N ASP A 248 -0.33 8.27 -3.88
CA ASP A 248 -0.38 9.71 -3.70
C ASP A 248 -1.61 10.09 -2.84
N PRO A 249 -1.47 10.93 -1.80
CA PRO A 249 -2.57 11.26 -0.91
C PRO A 249 -3.79 11.89 -1.61
N ALA A 250 -3.59 12.66 -2.69
CA ALA A 250 -4.71 13.26 -3.42
C ALA A 250 -5.45 12.20 -4.25
N GLU A 251 -4.71 11.34 -4.95
CA GLU A 251 -5.29 10.20 -5.68
C GLU A 251 -6.04 9.25 -4.76
N TYR A 252 -5.50 9.03 -3.56
CA TYR A 252 -6.15 8.21 -2.54
C TYR A 252 -7.52 8.77 -2.14
N ILE A 253 -7.59 10.06 -1.80
CA ILE A 253 -8.83 10.71 -1.41
C ILE A 253 -9.85 10.67 -2.56
N TYR A 254 -9.41 10.91 -3.79
CA TYR A 254 -10.28 10.80 -4.96
C TYR A 254 -10.79 9.36 -5.19
N SER A 255 -9.93 8.36 -5.02
CA SER A 255 -10.26 6.93 -5.13
C SER A 255 -11.29 6.49 -4.08
N ILE A 256 -11.17 7.01 -2.86
CA ILE A 256 -12.16 6.80 -1.79
C ILE A 256 -13.48 7.47 -2.16
N TYR A 257 -13.46 8.74 -2.58
CA TYR A 257 -14.66 9.45 -2.99
C TYR A 257 -15.39 8.71 -4.12
N SER A 258 -14.68 8.36 -5.20
CA SER A 258 -15.22 7.61 -6.32
C SER A 258 -15.81 6.26 -5.90
N TYR A 259 -15.19 5.59 -4.93
CA TYR A 259 -15.70 4.36 -4.36
C TYR A 259 -17.00 4.56 -3.56
N LEU A 260 -17.09 5.62 -2.76
CA LEU A 260 -18.27 5.94 -1.95
C LEU A 260 -19.47 6.32 -2.83
N ILE A 261 -19.25 7.14 -3.87
CA ILE A 261 -20.34 7.58 -4.77
C ILE A 261 -20.81 6.46 -5.70
N SER A 262 -19.91 5.58 -6.16
CA SER A 262 -20.26 4.53 -7.13
C SER A 262 -21.09 3.39 -6.52
N GLY A 263 -21.18 3.31 -5.18
CA GLY A 263 -22.00 2.32 -4.50
C GLY A 263 -21.60 0.86 -4.76
N VAL A 264 -20.42 0.60 -5.33
CA VAL A 264 -19.98 -0.73 -5.80
C VAL A 264 -19.99 -1.78 -4.67
N TRP A 265 -19.80 -1.36 -3.41
CA TRP A 265 -19.92 -2.25 -2.23
C TRP A 265 -21.36 -2.42 -1.73
N MET A 266 -22.22 -1.44 -1.97
CA MET A 266 -23.59 -1.39 -1.45
C MET A 266 -24.54 -2.35 -2.17
N ASN A 267 -24.22 -2.77 -3.40
CA ASN A 267 -24.99 -3.79 -4.13
C ASN A 267 -25.06 -5.16 -3.42
N LYS A 268 -24.17 -5.44 -2.47
CA LYS A 268 -24.19 -6.68 -1.66
C LYS A 268 -24.91 -6.54 -0.31
N VAL A 269 -25.18 -5.32 0.16
CA VAL A 269 -25.85 -5.06 1.45
C VAL A 269 -27.18 -4.37 1.17
N LYS A 270 -28.14 -5.12 0.63
CA LYS A 270 -29.47 -4.64 0.19
C LYS A 270 -30.38 -4.07 1.30
N SER A 271 -29.91 -3.91 2.55
CA SER A 271 -30.81 -3.64 3.69
C SER A 271 -30.45 -2.46 4.58
N VAL A 272 -29.52 -1.58 4.20
CA VAL A 272 -29.22 -0.38 5.01
C VAL A 272 -29.71 0.88 4.28
N THR A 273 -30.83 1.39 4.78
CA THR A 273 -31.63 2.55 4.35
C THR A 273 -30.93 3.91 4.40
N ASN A 274 -29.62 3.99 4.69
CA ASN A 274 -28.82 5.23 4.63
C ASN A 274 -28.08 5.37 3.29
N HIS A 275 -28.78 5.06 2.20
CA HIS A 275 -28.19 4.79 0.87
C HIS A 275 -27.70 6.04 0.10
N ASN A 276 -28.02 7.26 0.54
CA ASN A 276 -27.87 8.45 -0.33
C ASN A 276 -26.94 9.54 0.19
N GLN A 277 -26.31 9.41 1.35
CA GLN A 277 -25.52 10.53 1.90
C GLN A 277 -24.31 10.92 1.04
N TYR A 278 -23.86 10.02 0.15
CA TYR A 278 -22.74 10.26 -0.76
C TYR A 278 -23.15 10.37 -2.23
N ALA A 279 -24.35 9.91 -2.61
CA ALA A 279 -24.74 9.82 -4.01
C ALA A 279 -24.85 11.21 -4.67
N ASP A 280 -25.34 12.19 -3.92
CA ASP A 280 -25.52 13.58 -4.38
C ASP A 280 -24.38 14.50 -3.93
N LEU A 281 -23.36 13.95 -3.25
CA LEU A 281 -22.27 14.72 -2.70
C LEU A 281 -21.26 15.04 -3.80
N SER A 282 -21.04 16.32 -4.08
CA SER A 282 -19.96 16.72 -5.00
C SER A 282 -18.58 16.44 -4.39
N PHE A 283 -17.55 16.30 -5.22
CA PHE A 283 -16.19 16.13 -4.71
C PHE A 283 -15.74 17.33 -3.86
N GLN A 284 -16.17 18.54 -4.23
CA GLN A 284 -15.86 19.76 -3.49
C GLN A 284 -16.48 19.73 -2.08
N ASP A 285 -17.74 19.30 -1.97
CA ASP A 285 -18.42 19.16 -0.69
C ASP A 285 -17.78 18.04 0.15
N TYR A 286 -17.38 16.93 -0.51
CA TYR A 286 -16.68 15.84 0.15
C TYR A 286 -15.37 16.30 0.81
N ILE A 287 -14.53 17.06 0.09
CA ILE A 287 -13.25 17.55 0.62
C ILE A 287 -13.38 18.72 1.59
N SER A 288 -14.50 19.44 1.56
CA SER A 288 -14.74 20.56 2.49
C SER A 288 -14.94 20.09 3.93
N ASP A 289 -15.44 18.87 4.12
CA ASP A 289 -15.63 18.27 5.44
C ASP A 289 -14.36 17.57 5.93
N GLN A 290 -13.51 18.30 6.65
CA GLN A 290 -12.26 17.76 7.19
C GLN A 290 -12.46 16.78 8.36
N THR A 291 -13.69 16.60 8.85
CA THR A 291 -13.98 15.67 9.96
C THR A 291 -14.11 14.22 9.51
N ARG A 292 -14.11 13.97 8.20
CA ARG A 292 -14.32 12.63 7.66
C ARG A 292 -13.23 11.64 8.09
N PRO A 293 -13.61 10.40 8.44
CA PRO A 293 -12.69 9.38 8.92
C PRO A 293 -11.77 8.82 7.84
N GLU A 294 -11.84 9.26 6.58
CA GLU A 294 -10.93 8.85 5.52
C GLU A 294 -9.72 9.81 5.38
N PHE A 295 -9.84 11.06 5.86
CA PHE A 295 -8.71 11.99 5.88
C PHE A 295 -7.62 11.53 6.83
N ASN A 296 -6.36 11.65 6.42
CA ASN A 296 -5.19 11.23 7.20
C ASN A 296 -5.18 9.73 7.58
N ILE A 297 -5.93 8.87 6.89
CA ILE A 297 -6.00 7.45 7.23
C ILE A 297 -4.64 6.75 7.10
N ILE A 298 -3.80 7.15 6.13
CA ILE A 298 -2.43 6.63 5.99
C ILE A 298 -1.62 6.96 7.26
N ALA A 299 -1.61 8.23 7.67
CA ALA A 299 -0.91 8.66 8.87
C ALA A 299 -1.46 7.99 10.14
N ARG A 300 -2.79 7.91 10.30
CA ARG A 300 -3.43 7.19 11.43
C ARG A 300 -3.17 5.69 11.43
N SER A 301 -2.92 5.10 10.26
CA SER A 301 -2.56 3.68 10.15
C SER A 301 -1.12 3.42 10.61
N LEU A 302 -0.25 4.44 10.58
CA LEU A 302 1.17 4.34 10.92
C LEU A 302 1.50 4.84 12.34
N VAL A 303 0.76 5.82 12.84
CA VAL A 303 1.09 6.53 14.09
C VAL A 303 0.15 6.14 15.21
N GLY A 304 0.68 6.01 16.43
CA GLY A 304 -0.11 6.05 17.67
C GLY A 304 -0.96 4.82 17.96
N LYS A 305 -0.70 3.69 17.30
CA LYS A 305 -1.34 2.42 17.64
C LYS A 305 -0.59 1.74 18.78
N ASP A 306 -0.89 2.14 20.01
CA ASP A 306 -0.55 1.34 21.18
C ASP A 306 -1.46 0.11 21.22
N SER A 307 -0.90 -1.07 21.50
CA SER A 307 -1.65 -2.34 21.61
C SER A 307 -2.73 -2.33 22.71
N LYS A 308 -2.80 -1.26 23.52
CA LYS A 308 -3.74 -1.07 24.63
C LYS A 308 -4.81 0.02 24.36
N ALA A 309 -4.76 0.70 23.22
CA ALA A 309 -5.61 1.86 22.94
C ALA A 309 -6.89 1.54 22.13
N GLU A 310 -7.19 0.26 21.88
CA GLU A 310 -8.46 -0.21 21.28
C GLU A 310 -9.25 -1.08 22.25
#